data_AF-A0A537MM86-F1
#
_entry.id   AF-A0A537MM86-F1
#
_cell.length_a   1.000
_cell.length_b   1.000
_cell.length_c   1.000
_cell.angle_alpha   90.00
_cell.angle_beta   90.00
_cell.angle_gamma   90.00
#
_symmetry.space_group_name_H-M   'P 1'
#
loop_
_entity.id
_entity.type
_entity.pdbx_description
1 polymer ?
#
loop_
_entity_poly.entity_id
_entity_poly.type
_entity_poly.pdbx_seq_one_letter_code
_entity_poly.pdbx_strand_id
1 'polypeptide(L)'
;MKPARIIVLVIAVVAGGIAALLAGRSPEPPPAPAPVAQLETTDVLVANSDIGIGNAVLERDFRWQTWPAAAASANFIRKNERPEAIGDLAGSIARAPFSSGEPIREAKLIKAKGSGYMAAILPSGMRAISVEISPETGAGGFILPNDHVDVILTRRDKMAEKSAGVEVHTSDVILSNVRVLAIDQTVEEKN
;
A
#
# COMPACT_ATOMS: atom_id res chain seq x y z
N MET A 1 -12.50 34.09 89.38
CA MET A 1 -12.62 34.09 87.90
C MET A 1 -13.98 34.66 87.53
N LYS A 2 -14.07 35.68 86.67
CA LYS A 2 -15.38 36.27 86.29
C LYS A 2 -16.21 35.21 85.54
N PRO A 3 -17.52 35.02 85.83
CA PRO A 3 -18.35 33.97 85.21
C PRO A 3 -18.38 34.07 83.69
N ALA A 4 -18.28 35.28 83.14
CA ALA A 4 -18.16 35.53 81.70
C ALA A 4 -16.94 34.83 81.05
N ARG A 5 -15.79 34.72 81.75
CA ARG A 5 -14.61 34.04 81.20
C ARG A 5 -14.80 32.52 81.12
N ILE A 6 -15.56 31.94 82.05
CA ILE A 6 -15.85 30.50 82.06
C ILE A 6 -16.79 30.16 80.90
N ILE A 7 -17.81 30.99 80.66
CA ILE A 7 -18.76 30.81 79.54
C ILE A 7 -18.04 30.86 78.19
N VAL A 8 -17.17 31.86 77.99
CA VAL A 8 -16.40 31.99 76.74
C VAL A 8 -15.47 30.79 76.52
N LEU A 9 -14.88 30.26 77.59
CA LEU A 9 -13.96 29.12 77.51
C LEU A 9 -14.69 27.83 77.14
N VAL A 10 -15.91 27.61 77.66
CA VAL A 10 -16.77 26.48 77.28
C VAL A 10 -17.17 26.58 75.80
N ILE A 11 -17.58 27.75 75.33
CA ILE A 11 -17.97 27.97 73.92
C ILE A 11 -16.77 27.69 73.00
N ALA A 12 -15.57 28.14 73.37
CA ALA A 12 -14.36 27.91 72.58
C ALA A 12 -14.03 26.40 72.45
N VAL A 13 -14.18 25.63 73.53
CA VAL A 13 -13.96 24.18 73.52
C VAL A 13 -14.99 23.46 72.64
N VAL A 14 -16.27 23.85 72.73
CA VAL A 14 -17.33 23.26 71.91
C VAL A 14 -17.13 23.58 70.43
N ALA A 15 -16.83 24.83 70.10
CA ALA A 15 -16.57 25.26 68.72
C ALA A 15 -15.33 24.55 68.14
N GLY A 16 -14.25 24.43 68.93
CA GLY A 16 -13.04 23.69 68.54
C GLY A 16 -13.31 22.20 68.31
N GLY A 17 -14.12 21.57 69.16
CA GLY A 17 -14.53 20.17 69.01
C GLY A 17 -15.34 19.91 67.73
N ILE A 18 -16.27 20.80 67.39
CA ILE A 18 -17.06 20.70 66.16
C ILE A 18 -16.18 20.89 64.93
N ALA A 19 -15.26 21.87 64.95
CA ALA A 19 -14.33 22.10 63.85
C ALA A 19 -13.40 20.89 63.61
N ALA A 20 -12.90 20.27 64.68
CA ALA A 20 -12.07 19.05 64.57
C ALA A 20 -12.86 17.86 63.99
N LEU A 21 -14.13 17.70 64.37
CA LEU A 21 -15.00 16.66 63.82
C LEU A 21 -15.31 16.85 62.34
N LEU A 22 -15.46 18.10 61.88
CA LEU A 22 -15.69 18.41 60.48
C LEU A 22 -14.42 18.30 59.63
N ALA A 23 -13.27 18.71 60.17
CA ALA A 23 -11.98 18.61 59.49
C ALA A 23 -11.47 17.16 59.36
N GLY A 24 -11.93 16.25 60.24
CA GLY A 24 -11.63 14.82 60.14
C GLY A 24 -12.38 14.08 59.03
N ARG A 25 -13.34 14.72 58.35
CA ARG A 25 -13.97 14.16 57.15
C ARG A 25 -13.07 14.42 55.96
N SER A 26 -12.15 13.48 55.71
CA SER A 26 -11.39 13.46 54.46
C SER A 26 -12.37 13.50 53.28
N PRO A 27 -12.15 14.37 52.28
CA PRO A 27 -12.88 14.30 51.02
C PRO A 27 -12.76 12.88 50.47
N GLU A 28 -13.89 12.28 50.11
CA GLU A 28 -13.89 10.98 49.46
C GLU A 28 -13.00 11.09 48.22
N PRO A 29 -11.98 10.22 48.07
CA PRO A 29 -11.12 10.23 46.88
C PRO A 29 -12.00 10.22 45.63
N PRO A 30 -11.68 11.03 44.60
CA PRO A 30 -12.42 10.99 43.36
C PRO A 30 -12.57 9.53 42.89
N PRO A 31 -13.78 9.10 42.49
CA PRO A 31 -13.97 7.74 42.01
C PRO A 31 -12.94 7.45 40.92
N ALA A 32 -12.24 6.32 41.05
CA ALA A 32 -11.23 5.91 40.09
C ALA A 32 -11.84 5.94 38.67
N PRO A 33 -11.12 6.47 37.67
CA PRO A 33 -11.63 6.52 36.30
C PRO A 33 -12.02 5.10 35.86
N ALA A 34 -13.23 4.98 35.32
CA ALA A 34 -13.76 3.71 34.83
C ALA A 34 -12.77 3.07 33.83
N PRO A 35 -12.57 1.73 33.87
CA PRO A 35 -11.70 1.07 32.92
C PRO A 35 -12.19 1.33 31.50
N VAL A 36 -11.41 2.08 30.73
CA VAL A 36 -11.63 2.26 29.30
C VAL A 36 -11.66 0.89 28.65
N ALA A 37 -12.73 0.59 27.91
CA ALA A 37 -12.85 -0.65 27.17
C ALA A 37 -11.62 -0.80 26.27
N GLN A 38 -10.73 -1.73 26.60
CA GLN A 38 -9.62 -2.12 25.76
C GLN A 38 -10.22 -2.79 24.53
N LEU A 39 -10.43 -2.01 23.47
CA LEU A 39 -10.74 -2.55 22.15
C LEU A 39 -9.61 -3.52 21.80
N GLU A 40 -9.96 -4.76 21.46
CA GLU A 40 -8.94 -5.69 20.98
C GLU A 40 -8.24 -5.08 19.77
N THR A 41 -6.91 -5.06 19.79
CA THR A 41 -6.09 -4.50 18.72
C THR A 41 -5.29 -5.59 18.03
N THR A 42 -5.03 -5.40 16.74
CA THR A 42 -4.13 -6.26 15.96
C THR A 42 -3.19 -5.42 15.13
N ASP A 43 -1.98 -5.90 14.92
CA ASP A 43 -0.99 -5.24 14.06
C ASP A 43 -1.20 -5.67 12.62
N VAL A 44 -1.52 -4.71 11.76
CA VAL A 44 -1.70 -4.89 10.31
C VAL A 44 -0.46 -4.40 9.56
N LEU A 45 -0.05 -5.13 8.54
CA LEU A 45 1.04 -4.72 7.66
C LEU A 45 0.56 -3.60 6.73
N VAL A 46 1.24 -2.47 6.74
CA VAL A 46 0.91 -1.31 5.89
C VAL A 46 2.13 -0.85 5.09
N ALA A 47 1.88 -0.14 4.00
CA ALA A 47 2.92 0.52 3.21
C ALA A 47 3.55 1.67 4.01
N ASN A 48 4.88 1.72 4.04
CA ASN A 48 5.62 2.77 4.72
C ASN A 48 5.68 4.06 3.88
N SER A 49 5.85 3.90 2.57
CA SER A 49 5.93 4.92 1.53
C SER A 49 4.98 4.59 0.38
N ASP A 50 4.84 5.51 -0.57
CA ASP A 50 4.14 5.24 -1.81
C ASP A 50 4.95 4.24 -2.66
N ILE A 51 4.27 3.21 -3.16
CA ILE A 51 4.86 2.14 -3.97
C ILE A 51 4.13 2.14 -5.31
N GLY A 52 4.81 2.58 -6.36
CA GLY A 52 4.32 2.54 -7.74
C GLY A 52 4.07 1.12 -8.25
N ILE A 53 3.30 1.01 -9.34
CA ILE A 53 3.12 -0.26 -10.05
C ILE A 53 4.44 -0.70 -10.68
N GLY A 54 4.74 -2.00 -10.66
CA GLY A 54 5.99 -2.55 -11.20
C GLY A 54 7.23 -2.38 -10.32
N ASN A 55 7.14 -1.61 -9.24
CA ASN A 55 8.24 -1.47 -8.30
C ASN A 55 8.41 -2.73 -7.44
N ALA A 56 9.68 -3.10 -7.24
CA ALA A 56 10.03 -4.12 -6.27
C ALA A 56 9.86 -3.56 -4.85
N VAL A 57 9.18 -4.30 -3.99
CA VAL A 57 9.00 -3.95 -2.59
C VAL A 57 10.17 -4.45 -1.76
N LEU A 58 10.70 -3.58 -0.91
CA LEU A 58 11.76 -3.89 0.04
C LEU A 58 11.20 -3.94 1.46
N GLU A 59 11.95 -4.50 2.40
CA GLU A 59 11.55 -4.54 3.81
C GLU A 59 11.27 -3.15 4.39
N ARG A 60 12.00 -2.13 3.91
CA ARG A 60 11.85 -0.72 4.33
C ARG A 60 10.50 -0.10 3.93
N ASP A 61 9.84 -0.68 2.94
CA ASP A 61 8.57 -0.20 2.39
C ASP A 61 7.38 -0.74 3.18
N PHE A 62 7.64 -1.54 4.22
CA PHE A 62 6.63 -2.09 5.10
C PHE A 62 6.80 -1.61 6.54
N ARG A 63 5.67 -1.48 7.23
CA ARG A 63 5.65 -1.30 8.69
C ARG A 63 4.42 -1.98 9.29
N TRP A 64 4.54 -2.37 10.55
CA TRP A 64 3.39 -2.82 11.33
C TRP A 64 2.67 -1.61 11.92
N GLN A 65 1.34 -1.58 11.79
CA GLN A 65 0.50 -0.54 12.36
C GLN A 65 -0.64 -1.16 13.17
N THR A 66 -0.81 -0.69 14.40
CA THR A 66 -1.85 -1.18 15.31
C THR A 66 -3.21 -0.64 14.91
N TRP A 67 -4.16 -1.55 14.70
CA TRP A 67 -5.56 -1.27 14.31
C TRP A 67 -6.52 -1.93 15.30
N PRO A 68 -7.73 -1.39 15.51
CA PRO A 68 -8.79 -2.12 16.19
C PRO A 68 -9.11 -3.41 15.42
N ALA A 69 -9.19 -4.55 16.12
CA ALA A 69 -9.40 -5.87 15.53
C ALA A 69 -10.72 -5.93 14.71
N ALA A 70 -11.74 -5.20 15.13
CA ALA A 70 -13.00 -5.07 14.41
C ALA A 70 -12.87 -4.37 13.04
N ALA A 71 -11.88 -3.49 12.86
CA ALA A 71 -11.63 -2.77 11.61
C ALA A 71 -10.60 -3.47 10.71
N ALA A 72 -9.79 -4.38 11.25
CA ALA A 72 -8.84 -5.16 10.48
C ALA A 72 -9.58 -6.24 9.69
N SER A 73 -9.76 -6.05 8.38
CA SER A 73 -10.35 -7.06 7.50
C SER A 73 -9.52 -8.36 7.51
N ALA A 74 -10.18 -9.50 7.23
CA ALA A 74 -9.51 -10.79 7.06
C ALA A 74 -8.57 -10.84 5.84
N ASN A 75 -8.72 -9.91 4.89
CA ASN A 75 -7.86 -9.82 3.71
C ASN A 75 -6.54 -9.08 3.98
N PHE A 76 -6.38 -8.50 5.17
CA PHE A 76 -5.14 -7.80 5.55
C PHE A 76 -4.16 -8.76 6.20
N ILE A 77 -2.89 -8.49 6.01
CA ILE A 77 -1.83 -9.29 6.63
C ILE A 77 -1.68 -8.83 8.07
N ARG A 78 -1.93 -9.73 9.01
CA ARG A 78 -1.84 -9.47 10.45
C ARG A 78 -0.62 -10.15 11.05
N LYS A 79 0.05 -9.48 11.98
CA LYS A 79 1.30 -9.96 12.59
C LYS A 79 1.15 -11.25 13.39
N ASN A 80 -0.02 -11.45 14.01
CA ASN A 80 -0.34 -12.66 14.77
C ASN A 80 -0.48 -13.91 13.88
N GLU A 81 -0.92 -13.74 12.63
CA GLU A 81 -1.10 -14.82 11.65
C GLU A 81 0.16 -15.04 10.82
N ARG A 82 0.85 -13.95 10.43
CA ARG A 82 2.07 -13.97 9.61
C ARG A 82 3.14 -12.99 10.11
N PRO A 83 3.91 -13.35 11.16
CA PRO A 83 4.93 -12.46 11.73
C PRO A 83 6.10 -12.19 10.77
N GLU A 84 6.41 -13.15 9.89
CA GLU A 84 7.52 -13.10 8.94
C GLU A 84 7.14 -12.44 7.59
N ALA A 85 5.93 -11.86 7.49
CA ALA A 85 5.41 -11.33 6.24
C ALA A 85 6.29 -10.27 5.58
N ILE A 86 7.02 -9.46 6.37
CA ILE A 86 7.94 -8.45 5.85
C ILE A 86 9.04 -9.11 5.00
N GLY A 87 9.69 -10.15 5.53
CA GLY A 87 10.74 -10.89 4.82
C GLY A 87 10.18 -11.73 3.66
N ASP A 88 9.03 -12.37 3.87
CA ASP A 88 8.38 -13.20 2.85
C ASP A 88 7.92 -12.42 1.60
N LEU A 89 7.57 -11.15 1.78
CA LEU A 89 7.06 -10.28 0.74
C LEU A 89 8.14 -9.37 0.15
N ALA A 90 9.26 -9.16 0.85
CA ALA A 90 10.40 -8.46 0.31
C ALA A 90 10.89 -9.13 -0.99
N GLY A 91 11.18 -8.31 -2.00
CA GLY A 91 11.50 -8.76 -3.35
C GLY A 91 10.29 -9.10 -4.22
N SER A 92 9.06 -8.98 -3.72
CA SER A 92 7.86 -9.03 -4.56
C SER A 92 7.76 -7.77 -5.43
N ILE A 93 6.89 -7.82 -6.45
CA ILE A 93 6.61 -6.66 -7.30
C ILE A 93 5.16 -6.23 -7.10
N ALA A 94 4.93 -4.93 -6.97
CA ALA A 94 3.59 -4.36 -6.86
C ALA A 94 2.87 -4.44 -8.22
N ARG A 95 1.69 -5.08 -8.26
CA ARG A 95 0.83 -5.10 -9.47
C ARG A 95 -0.24 -4.02 -9.49
N ALA A 96 -0.34 -3.27 -8.40
CA ALA A 96 -1.17 -2.08 -8.27
C ALA A 96 -0.49 -1.14 -7.26
N PRO A 97 -0.62 0.18 -7.43
CA PRO A 97 0.09 1.13 -6.57
C PRO A 97 -0.41 1.06 -5.13
N PHE A 98 0.47 1.29 -4.16
CA PHE A 98 0.12 1.49 -2.76
C PHE A 98 0.42 2.92 -2.34
N SER A 99 -0.46 3.51 -1.53
CA SER A 99 -0.18 4.77 -0.85
C SER A 99 0.37 4.53 0.56
N SER A 100 1.16 5.46 1.09
CA SER A 100 1.65 5.37 2.47
C SER A 100 0.50 5.18 3.47
N GLY A 101 0.65 4.20 4.36
CA GLY A 101 -0.36 3.80 5.34
C GLY A 101 -1.47 2.87 4.80
N GLU A 102 -1.48 2.56 3.50
CA GLU A 102 -2.43 1.58 2.95
C GLU A 102 -2.09 0.16 3.46
N PRO A 103 -3.09 -0.62 3.93
CA PRO A 103 -2.90 -2.03 4.26
C PRO A 103 -2.42 -2.86 3.07
N ILE A 104 -1.37 -3.64 3.30
CA ILE A 104 -0.81 -4.52 2.29
C ILE A 104 -1.74 -5.71 2.08
N ARG A 105 -2.04 -5.98 0.81
CA ARG A 105 -2.81 -7.13 0.37
C ARG A 105 -1.94 -7.98 -0.53
N GLU A 106 -1.83 -9.27 -0.24
CA GLU A 106 -1.01 -10.20 -1.03
C GLU A 106 -1.51 -10.27 -2.49
N ALA A 107 -2.81 -10.10 -2.73
CA ALA A 107 -3.39 -10.02 -4.07
C ALA A 107 -2.89 -8.83 -4.92
N LYS A 108 -2.26 -7.81 -4.31
CA LYS A 108 -1.62 -6.66 -4.97
C LYS A 108 -0.09 -6.82 -5.11
N LEU A 109 0.46 -7.96 -4.73
CA LEU A 109 1.89 -8.29 -4.85
C LEU A 109 2.08 -9.56 -5.68
N ILE A 110 3.22 -9.67 -6.36
CA ILE A 110 3.63 -10.86 -7.11
C ILE A 110 5.04 -11.25 -6.68
N LYS A 111 5.23 -12.48 -6.22
CA LYS A 111 6.55 -12.98 -5.80
C LYS A 111 7.44 -13.18 -7.02
N ALA A 112 8.52 -12.40 -7.12
CA ALA A 112 9.49 -12.50 -8.21
C ALA A 112 10.50 -13.65 -7.95
N LYS A 113 10.04 -14.89 -7.85
CA LYS A 113 10.97 -16.04 -7.90
C LYS A 113 11.41 -16.26 -9.36
N GLY A 114 12.47 -15.57 -9.75
CA GLY A 114 13.38 -15.99 -10.82
C GLY A 114 13.08 -15.57 -12.26
N SER A 115 11.99 -14.86 -12.55
CA SER A 115 11.65 -14.50 -13.93
C SER A 115 10.63 -13.35 -14.00
N GLY A 116 11.12 -12.12 -14.11
CA GLY A 116 10.54 -11.02 -14.90
C GLY A 116 9.13 -10.52 -14.56
N TYR A 117 9.02 -9.23 -14.21
CA TYR A 117 7.78 -8.43 -14.28
C TYR A 117 6.97 -8.72 -15.56
N MET A 118 7.66 -8.91 -16.69
CA MET A 118 7.07 -9.26 -17.99
C MET A 118 6.27 -10.58 -17.98
N ALA A 119 6.74 -11.60 -17.26
CA ALA A 119 6.04 -12.87 -17.12
C ALA A 119 4.85 -12.77 -16.14
N ALA A 120 4.89 -11.78 -15.24
CA ALA A 120 3.86 -11.52 -14.25
C ALA A 120 2.68 -10.70 -14.80
N ILE A 121 2.92 -9.81 -15.79
CA ILE A 121 1.88 -9.01 -16.44
C ILE A 121 1.22 -9.70 -17.64
N LEU A 122 1.83 -10.79 -18.15
CA LEU A 122 1.34 -11.51 -19.31
C LEU A 122 0.08 -12.33 -18.94
N PRO A 123 -1.06 -12.15 -19.63
CA PRO A 123 -2.25 -12.94 -19.37
C PRO A 123 -2.01 -14.44 -19.57
N SER A 124 -2.73 -15.26 -18.80
CA SER A 124 -2.62 -16.73 -18.91
C SER A 124 -2.92 -17.19 -20.34
N GLY A 125 -2.06 -18.07 -20.86
CA GLY A 125 -2.17 -18.58 -22.23
C GLY A 125 -1.62 -17.67 -23.33
N MET A 126 -1.12 -16.48 -23.00
CA MET A 126 -0.46 -15.59 -23.96
C MET A 126 1.06 -15.76 -23.98
N ARG A 127 1.70 -15.30 -25.06
CA ARG A 127 3.16 -15.27 -25.24
C ARG A 127 3.59 -13.87 -25.66
N ALA A 128 4.55 -13.29 -24.93
CA ALA A 128 5.19 -12.05 -25.33
C ALA A 128 6.26 -12.31 -26.41
N ILE A 129 6.33 -11.44 -27.41
CA ILE A 129 7.36 -11.45 -28.46
C ILE A 129 7.98 -10.06 -28.51
N SER A 130 9.31 -9.99 -28.55
CA SER A 130 10.02 -8.72 -28.75
C SER A 130 10.24 -8.48 -30.25
N VAL A 131 10.05 -7.25 -30.70
CA VAL A 131 10.34 -6.80 -32.06
C VAL A 131 11.35 -5.67 -31.95
N GLU A 132 12.46 -5.79 -32.67
CA GLU A 132 13.46 -4.73 -32.75
C GLU A 132 12.86 -3.54 -33.51
N ILE A 133 12.98 -2.35 -32.92
CA ILE A 133 12.55 -1.09 -33.52
C ILE A 133 13.73 -0.13 -33.58
N SER A 134 13.69 0.78 -34.55
CA SER A 134 14.56 1.94 -34.62
C SER A 134 13.82 3.19 -34.13
N PRO A 135 14.53 4.26 -33.72
CA PRO A 135 13.89 5.52 -33.31
C PRO A 135 12.94 6.09 -34.37
N GLU A 136 13.23 5.87 -35.66
CA GLU A 136 12.44 6.33 -36.80
C GLU A 136 11.16 5.50 -37.01
N THR A 137 11.15 4.24 -36.57
CA THR A 137 10.01 3.31 -36.72
C THR A 137 9.15 3.21 -35.45
N GLY A 138 9.69 3.58 -34.28
CA GLY A 138 9.02 3.55 -32.97
C GLY A 138 8.00 4.67 -32.71
N ALA A 139 7.33 5.17 -33.76
CA ALA A 139 6.39 6.28 -33.69
C ALA A 139 6.89 7.48 -32.85
N GLY A 140 8.20 7.75 -32.84
CA GLY A 140 8.81 8.87 -32.11
C GLY A 140 8.66 8.83 -30.59
N GLY A 141 8.42 7.66 -29.98
CA GLY A 141 8.22 7.53 -28.53
C GLY A 141 6.83 7.92 -28.04
N PHE A 142 5.84 8.05 -28.94
CA PHE A 142 4.44 8.30 -28.58
C PHE A 142 3.64 7.04 -28.23
N ILE A 143 4.18 5.86 -28.55
CA ILE A 143 3.60 4.60 -28.08
C ILE A 143 4.11 4.38 -26.67
N LEU A 144 3.21 4.10 -25.75
CA LEU A 144 3.50 3.88 -24.33
C LEU A 144 3.12 2.45 -23.92
N PRO A 145 3.68 1.92 -22.81
CA PRO A 145 3.19 0.68 -22.23
C PRO A 145 1.67 0.78 -22.00
N ASN A 146 0.95 -0.31 -22.29
CA ASN A 146 -0.52 -0.43 -22.27
C ASN A 146 -1.28 0.10 -23.50
N ASP A 147 -0.61 0.75 -24.46
CA ASP A 147 -1.24 1.08 -25.74
C ASP A 147 -1.59 -0.18 -26.54
N HIS A 148 -2.56 -0.04 -27.44
CA HIS A 148 -2.93 -1.08 -28.40
C HIS A 148 -2.55 -0.66 -29.80
N VAL A 149 -1.84 -1.54 -30.50
CA VAL A 149 -1.26 -1.25 -31.82
C VAL A 149 -1.53 -2.39 -32.79
N ASP A 150 -1.49 -2.06 -34.08
CA ASP A 150 -1.43 -3.03 -35.17
C ASP A 150 0.01 -3.14 -35.67
N VAL A 151 0.47 -4.36 -35.99
CA VAL A 151 1.80 -4.60 -36.53
C VAL A 151 1.69 -4.88 -38.02
N ILE A 152 2.31 -4.02 -38.82
CA ILE A 152 2.31 -4.10 -40.29
C ILE A 152 3.67 -4.64 -40.74
N LEU A 153 3.66 -5.71 -41.52
CA LEU A 153 4.84 -6.26 -42.17
C LEU A 153 4.91 -5.75 -43.61
N THR A 154 5.93 -4.98 -43.92
CA THR A 154 6.26 -4.58 -45.29
C THR A 154 7.41 -5.43 -45.82
N ARG A 155 7.19 -6.10 -46.95
CA ARG A 155 8.20 -6.95 -47.60
C ARG A 155 8.30 -6.67 -49.09
N ARG A 156 9.47 -6.89 -49.66
CA ARG A 156 9.68 -6.82 -51.11
C ARG A 156 9.09 -8.07 -51.79
N ASP A 157 8.21 -7.86 -52.76
CA ASP A 157 7.63 -8.93 -53.57
C ASP A 157 8.49 -9.17 -54.81
N LYS A 158 9.37 -10.17 -54.71
CA LYS A 158 10.29 -10.56 -55.79
C LYS A 158 9.59 -11.13 -57.02
N MET A 159 8.36 -11.63 -56.90
CA MET A 159 7.61 -12.17 -58.04
C MET A 159 6.92 -11.05 -58.82
N ALA A 160 6.32 -10.09 -58.11
CA ALA A 160 5.77 -8.88 -58.71
C ALA A 160 6.87 -8.02 -59.35
N GLU A 161 8.03 -7.90 -58.69
CA GLU A 161 9.21 -7.17 -59.20
C GLU A 161 9.73 -7.73 -60.54
N LYS A 162 9.81 -9.07 -60.68
CA LYS A 162 10.18 -9.72 -61.95
C LYS A 162 9.20 -9.45 -63.09
N SER A 163 7.95 -9.19 -62.77
CA SER A 163 6.88 -8.97 -63.76
C SER A 163 6.74 -7.49 -64.14
N ALA A 164 6.95 -6.59 -63.19
CA ALA A 164 6.82 -5.15 -63.37
C ALA A 164 8.13 -4.44 -63.77
N GLY A 165 9.29 -5.08 -63.57
CA GLY A 165 10.61 -4.50 -63.85
C GLY A 165 11.02 -3.38 -62.89
N VAL A 166 10.26 -3.19 -61.81
CA VAL A 166 10.48 -2.19 -60.75
C VAL A 166 10.30 -2.83 -59.39
N GLU A 167 10.93 -2.26 -58.36
CA GLU A 167 10.82 -2.74 -56.99
C GLU A 167 9.36 -2.64 -56.50
N VAL A 168 8.78 -3.76 -56.10
CA VAL A 168 7.41 -3.83 -55.57
C VAL A 168 7.46 -4.22 -54.11
N HIS A 169 6.76 -3.47 -53.26
CA HIS A 169 6.55 -3.79 -51.86
C HIS A 169 5.09 -4.13 -51.60
N THR A 170 4.87 -5.12 -50.74
CA THR A 170 3.55 -5.50 -50.23
C THR A 170 3.55 -5.33 -48.72
N SER A 171 2.47 -4.75 -48.18
CA SER A 171 2.28 -4.54 -46.74
C SER A 171 1.05 -5.27 -46.27
N ASP A 172 1.21 -6.13 -45.26
CA ASP A 172 0.14 -6.91 -44.66
C ASP A 172 0.11 -6.68 -43.14
N VAL A 173 -1.08 -6.62 -42.53
CA VAL A 173 -1.22 -6.58 -41.07
C VAL A 173 -1.04 -7.99 -40.53
N ILE A 174 0.00 -8.20 -39.72
CA ILE A 174 0.34 -9.53 -39.17
C ILE A 174 -0.19 -9.74 -37.75
N LEU A 175 -0.42 -8.66 -37.01
CA LEU A 175 -1.02 -8.66 -35.69
C LEU A 175 -1.94 -7.45 -35.57
N SER A 176 -3.13 -7.63 -35.00
CA SER A 176 -4.10 -6.55 -34.85
C SER A 176 -4.49 -6.39 -33.38
N ASN A 177 -4.63 -5.15 -32.94
CA ASN A 177 -5.04 -4.76 -31.59
C ASN A 177 -4.24 -5.47 -30.49
N VAL A 178 -2.91 -5.53 -30.64
CA VAL A 178 -2.03 -6.13 -29.66
C VAL A 178 -1.59 -5.11 -28.63
N ARG A 179 -1.60 -5.52 -27.36
CA ARG A 179 -1.16 -4.68 -26.25
C ARG A 179 0.36 -4.58 -26.19
N VAL A 180 0.87 -3.36 -26.11
CA VAL A 180 2.28 -3.07 -25.84
C VAL A 180 2.57 -3.32 -24.37
N LEU A 181 3.49 -4.25 -24.10
CA LEU A 181 3.86 -4.62 -22.73
C LEU A 181 4.97 -3.73 -22.17
N ALA A 182 5.96 -3.39 -23.00
CA ALA A 182 7.12 -2.57 -22.67
C ALA A 182 7.69 -1.94 -23.95
N ILE A 183 8.39 -0.82 -23.81
CA ILE A 183 9.23 -0.23 -24.87
C ILE A 183 10.62 -0.02 -24.28
N ASP A 184 11.66 -0.38 -25.03
CA ASP A 184 13.05 -0.36 -24.58
C ASP A 184 13.28 -1.11 -23.25
N GLN A 185 13.37 -0.36 -22.14
CA GLN A 185 13.51 -0.86 -20.77
C GLN A 185 12.41 -0.30 -19.84
N THR A 186 11.47 0.48 -20.36
CA THR A 186 10.41 1.11 -19.58
C THR A 186 9.13 0.29 -19.64
N VAL A 187 8.51 0.14 -18.47
CA VAL A 187 7.29 -0.66 -18.29
C VAL A 187 6.20 0.10 -17.51
N GLU A 188 6.40 1.40 -17.32
CA GLU A 188 5.48 2.32 -16.65
C GLU A 188 5.31 3.59 -17.49
N GLU A 189 4.08 4.10 -17.54
CA GLU A 189 3.75 5.43 -18.02
C GLU A 189 4.14 6.44 -16.93
N LYS A 190 5.15 7.25 -17.20
CA LYS A 190 5.58 8.29 -16.26
C LYS A 190 4.58 9.44 -16.33
N ASN A 191 3.61 9.46 -15.42
CA ASN A 191 2.75 10.62 -15.14
C ASN A 191 3.33 11.44 -13.99
#